data_AF-A0A258JSM5-F1
#
_entry.id   AF-A0A258JSM5-F1
#
_cell.length_a   1.000
_cell.length_b   1.000
_cell.length_c   1.000
_cell.angle_alpha   90.00
_cell.angle_beta   90.00
_cell.angle_gamma   90.00
#
_symmetry.space_group_name_H-M   'P 1'
#
loop_
_entity.id
_entity.type
_entity.pdbx_description
1 polymer ?
#
loop_
_entity_poly.entity_id
_entity_poly.type
_entity_poly.pdbx_seq_one_letter_code
_entity_poly.pdbx_strand_id
1 'polypeptide(L)'
;MADIPHAPARLAWLRLSPLMLVLLLAVPALAASLLNLSLHLPPALWWQTLSGADLDDARQILVLYSFAPRLTVSLLAGGALGLAGGLLQQILRNPIASPTTLGIEAGASVALAAALVWMPALIGFGREWVALGGGLLAIAAVLALARRSGFAPLVVILAGMVTGLACAAMAALLALFNSHYLAGLFLWGAGSLSQQDWSVPSFLAPRLALAGLAAMLLLRPLTLLGLDDGAARSLGLSLAAARLAALAVAVALTAFVVAGVGSIGFIGLAAPVL
;
A
#
# COMPACT_ATOMS: atom_id res chain seq x y z
N MET A 1 -24.96 -4.87 48.62
CA MET A 1 -26.02 -4.97 47.61
C MET A 1 -26.06 -3.65 46.86
N ALA A 2 -25.29 -3.55 45.79
CA ALA A 2 -25.28 -2.39 44.88
C ALA A 2 -25.15 -2.98 43.47
N ASP A 3 -26.26 -2.97 42.74
CA ASP A 3 -26.38 -3.48 41.38
C ASP A 3 -25.45 -2.69 40.45
N ILE A 4 -24.54 -3.41 39.81
CA ILE A 4 -23.77 -2.91 38.66
C ILE A 4 -24.67 -3.12 37.44
N PRO A 5 -25.13 -2.08 36.74
CA PRO A 5 -26.01 -2.25 35.59
C PRO A 5 -25.26 -2.97 34.45
N HIS A 6 -25.78 -4.13 34.06
CA HIS A 6 -25.35 -4.86 32.87
C HIS A 6 -25.50 -3.96 31.64
N ALA A 7 -24.40 -3.69 30.93
CA ALA A 7 -24.42 -2.97 29.67
C ALA A 7 -25.34 -3.69 28.67
N PRO A 8 -26.22 -2.97 27.93
CA PRO A 8 -27.22 -3.61 27.09
C PRO A 8 -26.59 -4.33 25.89
N ALA A 9 -26.91 -5.61 25.74
CA ALA A 9 -26.58 -6.50 24.62
C ALA A 9 -27.29 -6.14 23.29
N ARG A 10 -27.35 -4.84 22.93
CA ARG A 10 -28.15 -4.33 21.80
C ARG A 10 -27.41 -4.17 20.47
N LEU A 11 -26.15 -4.61 20.36
CA LEU A 11 -25.35 -4.55 19.12
C LEU A 11 -24.95 -5.92 18.57
N ALA A 12 -25.60 -7.00 18.98
CA ALA A 12 -25.33 -8.34 18.44
C ALA A 12 -25.82 -8.55 16.98
N TRP A 13 -26.65 -7.64 16.45
CA TRP A 13 -27.43 -7.84 15.22
C TRP A 13 -26.69 -7.33 13.98
N LEU A 14 -25.57 -6.62 14.18
CA LEU A 14 -24.64 -6.20 13.14
C LEU A 14 -23.31 -6.94 13.24
N ARG A 15 -23.30 -8.18 13.76
CA ARG A 15 -22.18 -9.10 13.55
C ARG A 15 -22.21 -9.60 12.10
N LEU A 16 -22.03 -8.68 11.15
CA LEU A 16 -21.72 -9.03 9.78
C LEU A 16 -20.45 -9.87 9.83
N SER A 17 -20.52 -11.08 9.30
CA SER A 17 -19.31 -11.88 9.17
C SER A 17 -18.30 -11.11 8.30
N PRO A 18 -16.99 -11.26 8.55
CA PRO A 18 -15.94 -10.64 7.72
C PRO A 18 -16.18 -10.91 6.22
N LEU A 19 -16.59 -12.14 5.89
CA LEU A 19 -17.01 -12.53 4.54
C LEU A 19 -18.17 -11.69 3.98
N MET A 20 -19.19 -11.38 4.79
CA MET A 20 -20.30 -10.54 4.36
C MET A 20 -19.86 -9.11 4.08
N LEU A 21 -18.91 -8.55 4.85
CA LEU A 21 -18.37 -7.21 4.60
C LEU A 21 -17.56 -7.19 3.29
N VAL A 22 -16.74 -8.20 3.06
CA VAL A 22 -16.01 -8.36 1.79
C VAL A 22 -16.97 -8.46 0.61
N LEU A 23 -18.02 -9.29 0.71
CA LEU A 23 -19.03 -9.43 -0.34
C LEU A 23 -19.82 -8.14 -0.56
N LEU A 24 -20.19 -7.44 0.52
CA LEU A 24 -20.91 -6.17 0.47
C LEU A 24 -20.12 -5.10 -0.28
N LEU A 25 -18.79 -5.12 -0.23
CA LEU A 25 -17.93 -4.19 -0.95
C LEU A 25 -17.57 -4.69 -2.36
N ALA A 26 -17.27 -5.97 -2.51
CA ALA A 26 -16.79 -6.56 -3.76
C ALA A 26 -17.90 -6.62 -4.83
N VAL A 27 -19.13 -6.99 -4.47
CA VAL A 27 -20.25 -7.09 -5.42
C VAL A 27 -20.57 -5.75 -6.09
N PRO A 28 -20.81 -4.64 -5.35
CA PRO A 28 -21.07 -3.36 -5.99
C PRO A 28 -19.85 -2.82 -6.74
N ALA A 29 -18.63 -3.06 -6.27
CA ALA A 29 -17.41 -2.66 -7.01
C ALA A 29 -17.30 -3.40 -8.36
N LEU A 30 -17.59 -4.71 -8.37
CA LEU A 30 -17.59 -5.52 -9.58
C LEU A 30 -18.72 -5.11 -10.53
N ALA A 31 -19.94 -4.91 -10.00
CA ALA A 31 -21.07 -4.41 -10.78
C ALA A 31 -20.78 -3.03 -11.40
N ALA A 32 -20.24 -2.08 -10.63
CA ALA A 32 -19.85 -0.77 -11.15
C ALA A 32 -18.77 -0.87 -12.23
N SER A 33 -17.80 -1.78 -12.07
CA SER A 33 -16.76 -2.04 -13.06
C SER A 33 -17.33 -2.63 -14.36
N LEU A 34 -18.23 -3.60 -14.26
CA LEU A 34 -18.90 -4.21 -15.42
C LEU A 34 -19.83 -3.23 -16.12
N LEU A 35 -20.56 -2.40 -15.37
CA LEU A 35 -21.38 -1.33 -15.92
C LEU A 35 -20.50 -0.32 -16.67
N ASN A 36 -19.40 0.11 -16.06
CA ASN A 36 -18.45 1.01 -16.70
C ASN A 36 -17.88 0.40 -18.00
N LEU A 37 -17.53 -0.88 -18.00
CA LEU A 37 -17.10 -1.59 -19.20
C LEU A 37 -18.19 -1.61 -20.27
N SER A 38 -19.44 -1.93 -19.89
CA SER A 38 -20.58 -2.00 -20.82
C SER A 38 -20.91 -0.66 -21.50
N LEU A 39 -20.60 0.47 -20.85
CA LEU A 39 -20.75 1.81 -21.43
C LEU A 39 -19.71 2.11 -22.51
N HIS A 40 -18.50 1.55 -22.40
CA HIS A 40 -17.40 1.80 -23.34
C HIS A 40 -17.28 0.72 -24.41
N LEU A 41 -17.68 -0.52 -24.11
CA LEU A 41 -17.58 -1.66 -25.01
C LEU A 41 -18.88 -2.51 -24.94
N PRO A 42 -19.58 -2.70 -26.08
CA PRO A 42 -20.74 -3.57 -26.16
C PRO A 42 -20.42 -4.99 -25.66
N PRO A 43 -21.30 -5.65 -24.88
CA PRO A 43 -21.08 -7.00 -24.35
C PRO A 43 -20.71 -8.05 -25.40
N ALA A 44 -21.23 -7.89 -26.62
CA ALA A 44 -20.94 -8.79 -27.74
C ALA A 44 -19.44 -8.82 -28.12
N LEU A 45 -18.71 -7.74 -27.89
CA LEU A 45 -17.30 -7.61 -28.25
C LEU A 45 -16.35 -8.03 -27.12
N TRP A 46 -16.85 -8.30 -25.90
CA TRP A 46 -15.99 -8.57 -24.74
C TRP A 46 -15.06 -9.77 -24.95
N TRP A 47 -15.62 -10.88 -25.46
CA TRP A 47 -14.84 -12.09 -25.71
C TRP A 47 -13.83 -11.88 -26.85
N GLN A 48 -14.22 -11.15 -27.89
CA GLN A 48 -13.33 -10.81 -29.01
C GLN A 48 -12.15 -9.95 -28.54
N THR A 49 -12.41 -8.92 -27.74
CA THR A 49 -11.37 -8.04 -27.20
C THR A 49 -10.38 -8.78 -26.30
N LEU A 50 -10.82 -9.83 -25.57
CA LEU A 50 -9.93 -10.63 -24.73
C LEU A 50 -9.14 -11.70 -25.51
N SER A 51 -9.70 -12.24 -26.59
CA SER A 51 -9.11 -13.35 -27.36
C SER A 51 -8.31 -12.93 -28.60
N GLY A 52 -8.58 -11.73 -29.12
CA GLY A 52 -7.93 -11.18 -30.31
C GLY A 52 -8.53 -9.82 -30.65
N ALA A 53 -8.12 -8.79 -29.89
CA ALA A 53 -8.62 -7.43 -30.06
C ALA A 53 -8.30 -6.88 -31.46
N ASP A 54 -9.28 -6.21 -32.05
CA ASP A 54 -9.08 -5.40 -33.25
C ASP A 54 -8.42 -4.08 -32.85
N LEU A 55 -7.21 -3.84 -33.35
CA LEU A 55 -6.44 -2.63 -33.04
C LEU A 55 -6.88 -1.41 -33.86
N ASP A 56 -7.79 -1.57 -34.80
CA ASP A 56 -8.41 -0.45 -35.52
C ASP A 56 -9.67 0.08 -34.79
N ASP A 57 -10.21 -0.69 -33.84
CA ASP A 57 -11.32 -0.27 -32.98
C ASP A 57 -10.83 0.44 -31.73
N ALA A 58 -10.97 1.77 -31.72
CA ALA A 58 -10.60 2.62 -30.59
C ALA A 58 -11.24 2.18 -29.25
N ARG A 59 -12.42 1.56 -29.25
CA ARG A 59 -13.07 1.08 -28.03
C ARG A 59 -12.32 -0.11 -27.41
N GLN A 60 -11.85 -1.01 -28.26
CA GLN A 60 -11.10 -2.19 -27.84
C GLN A 60 -9.71 -1.79 -27.32
N ILE A 61 -9.06 -0.82 -27.98
CA ILE A 61 -7.80 -0.23 -27.50
C ILE A 61 -7.99 0.41 -26.11
N LEU A 62 -9.04 1.21 -25.93
CA LEU A 62 -9.33 1.85 -24.63
C LEU A 62 -9.52 0.81 -23.52
N VAL A 63 -10.23 -0.29 -23.80
CA VAL A 63 -10.40 -1.37 -22.83
C VAL A 63 -9.06 -2.06 -22.53
N LEU A 64 -8.25 -2.36 -23.54
CA LEU A 64 -7.01 -3.12 -23.39
C LEU A 64 -5.88 -2.33 -22.74
N TYR A 65 -5.80 -1.01 -22.98
CA TYR A 65 -4.67 -0.18 -22.53
C TYR A 65 -5.04 0.82 -21.43
N SER A 66 -6.33 1.12 -21.22
CA SER A 66 -6.74 1.97 -20.10
C SER A 66 -7.49 1.21 -19.02
N PHE A 67 -8.56 0.49 -19.39
CA PHE A 67 -9.42 -0.17 -18.41
C PHE A 67 -8.77 -1.40 -17.76
N ALA A 68 -8.22 -2.32 -18.55
CA ALA A 68 -7.63 -3.56 -18.06
C ALA A 68 -6.37 -3.34 -17.19
N PRO A 69 -5.40 -2.47 -17.56
CA PRO A 69 -4.28 -2.12 -16.69
C PRO A 69 -4.75 -1.48 -15.38
N ARG A 70 -5.73 -0.58 -15.44
CA ARG A 70 -6.31 0.07 -14.25
C ARG A 70 -6.94 -0.94 -13.29
N LEU A 71 -7.73 -1.89 -13.79
CA LEU A 71 -8.29 -2.96 -12.95
C LEU A 71 -7.18 -3.81 -12.31
N THR A 72 -6.20 -4.21 -13.12
CA THR A 72 -5.07 -5.04 -12.66
C THR A 72 -4.30 -4.34 -11.54
N VAL A 73 -3.95 -3.07 -11.75
CA VAL A 73 -3.24 -2.25 -10.75
C VAL A 73 -4.08 -2.03 -9.50
N SER A 74 -5.39 -1.84 -9.63
CA SER A 74 -6.30 -1.68 -8.49
C SER A 74 -6.29 -2.94 -7.59
N LEU A 75 -6.35 -4.13 -8.19
CA LEU A 75 -6.29 -5.40 -7.46
C LEU A 75 -4.92 -5.62 -6.82
N LEU A 76 -3.84 -5.38 -7.56
CA LEU A 76 -2.47 -5.53 -7.08
C LEU A 76 -2.16 -4.58 -5.91
N ALA A 77 -2.47 -3.29 -6.08
CA ALA A 77 -2.26 -2.28 -5.05
C ALA A 77 -3.12 -2.54 -3.81
N GLY A 78 -4.40 -2.87 -4.00
CA GLY A 78 -5.32 -3.20 -2.91
C GLY A 78 -4.84 -4.40 -2.09
N GLY A 79 -4.51 -5.51 -2.76
CA GLY A 79 -4.00 -6.72 -2.11
C GLY A 79 -2.67 -6.49 -1.39
N ALA A 80 -1.73 -5.80 -2.02
CA ALA A 80 -0.42 -5.52 -1.43
C ALA A 80 -0.50 -4.58 -0.21
N LEU A 81 -1.31 -3.51 -0.28
CA LEU A 81 -1.50 -2.59 0.84
C LEU A 81 -2.27 -3.25 1.99
N GLY A 82 -3.26 -4.09 1.68
CA GLY A 82 -3.96 -4.89 2.69
C GLY A 82 -3.02 -5.87 3.40
N LEU A 83 -2.19 -6.58 2.64
CA LEU A 83 -1.20 -7.50 3.22
C LEU A 83 -0.14 -6.75 4.04
N ALA A 84 0.39 -5.63 3.55
CA ALA A 84 1.32 -4.80 4.29
C ALA A 84 0.71 -4.26 5.59
N GLY A 85 -0.56 -3.83 5.53
CA GLY A 85 -1.35 -3.43 6.69
C GLY A 85 -1.43 -4.54 7.74
N GLY A 86 -1.84 -5.75 7.33
CA GLY A 86 -1.96 -6.89 8.24
C GLY A 86 -0.64 -7.27 8.89
N LEU A 87 0.44 -7.29 8.12
CA LEU A 87 1.79 -7.50 8.65
C LEU A 87 2.14 -6.45 9.72
N LEU A 88 1.95 -5.16 9.42
CA LEU A 88 2.27 -4.08 10.36
C LEU A 88 1.43 -4.15 11.63
N GLN A 89 0.13 -4.36 11.51
CA GLN A 89 -0.77 -4.47 12.66
C GLN A 89 -0.38 -5.64 13.57
N GLN A 90 0.02 -6.78 12.99
CA GLN A 90 0.46 -7.96 13.74
C GLN A 90 1.80 -7.74 14.44
N ILE A 91 2.80 -7.21 13.73
CA ILE A 91 4.16 -6.99 14.25
C ILE A 91 4.16 -5.92 15.34
N LEU A 92 3.40 -4.85 15.12
CA LEU A 92 3.33 -3.71 16.03
C LEU A 92 2.33 -3.94 17.17
N ARG A 93 1.56 -5.04 17.12
CA ARG A 93 0.45 -5.35 18.04
C ARG A 93 -0.48 -4.15 18.21
N ASN A 94 -0.77 -3.49 17.09
CA ASN A 94 -1.49 -2.23 17.08
C ASN A 94 -2.46 -2.19 15.88
N PRO A 95 -3.79 -2.26 16.11
CA PRO A 95 -4.78 -2.32 15.04
C PRO A 95 -4.88 -1.03 14.22
N ILE A 96 -4.35 0.10 14.73
CA ILE A 96 -4.31 1.36 13.99
C ILE A 96 -3.01 1.56 13.20
N ALA A 97 -2.11 0.57 13.21
CA ALA A 97 -0.90 0.65 12.41
C ALA A 97 -1.23 0.54 10.92
N SER A 98 -0.65 1.42 10.12
CA SER A 98 -0.78 1.42 8.67
C SER A 98 0.56 1.74 8.02
N PRO A 99 0.77 1.37 6.75
CA PRO A 99 2.01 1.70 6.06
C PRO A 99 2.27 3.20 5.90
N THR A 100 1.21 3.99 5.86
CA THR A 100 1.27 5.45 5.75
C THR A 100 1.90 6.11 7.00
N THR A 101 1.87 5.47 8.17
CA THR A 101 2.47 6.03 9.39
C THR A 101 3.99 5.86 9.47
N LEU A 102 4.59 5.06 8.58
CA LEU A 102 6.05 4.79 8.57
C LEU A 102 6.87 5.81 7.76
N GLY A 103 6.23 6.84 7.17
CA GLY A 103 6.93 7.92 6.46
C GLY A 103 7.45 7.57 5.07
N ILE A 104 7.14 6.37 4.54
CA ILE A 104 7.53 5.90 3.19
C ILE A 104 7.05 6.88 2.11
N GLU A 105 5.78 7.25 2.21
CA GLU A 105 5.10 8.18 1.31
C GLU A 105 5.75 9.56 1.30
N ALA A 106 6.06 10.09 2.49
CA ALA A 106 6.71 11.38 2.61
C ALA A 106 8.14 11.35 2.03
N GLY A 107 8.88 10.26 2.23
CA GLY A 107 10.20 10.05 1.64
C GLY A 107 10.17 9.99 0.11
N ALA A 108 9.22 9.24 -0.45
CA ALA A 108 8.99 9.19 -1.90
C ALA A 108 8.64 10.58 -2.46
N SER A 109 7.78 11.33 -1.76
CA SER A 109 7.35 12.66 -2.17
C SER A 109 8.51 13.67 -2.22
N VAL A 110 9.38 13.67 -1.20
CA VAL A 110 10.58 14.53 -1.18
C VAL A 110 11.55 14.15 -2.28
N ALA A 111 11.82 12.86 -2.47
CA ALA A 111 12.77 12.41 -3.49
C ALA A 111 12.32 12.80 -4.90
N LEU A 112 11.02 12.64 -5.19
CA LEU A 112 10.45 13.10 -6.45
C LEU A 112 10.52 14.62 -6.58
N ALA A 113 10.16 15.38 -5.54
CA ALA A 113 10.23 16.83 -5.58
C ALA A 113 11.67 17.31 -5.84
N ALA A 114 12.64 16.73 -5.14
CA ALA A 114 14.07 17.00 -5.32
C ALA A 114 14.55 16.64 -6.74
N ALA A 115 14.15 15.48 -7.25
CA ALA A 115 14.52 15.04 -8.60
C ALA A 115 13.92 15.95 -9.68
N LEU A 116 12.67 16.40 -9.54
CA LEU A 116 12.06 17.34 -10.51
C LEU A 116 12.80 18.67 -10.56
N VAL A 117 13.24 19.18 -9.40
CA VAL A 117 13.90 20.49 -9.30
C VAL A 117 15.37 20.43 -9.76
N TRP A 118 16.13 19.41 -9.34
CA TRP A 118 17.58 19.38 -9.56
C TRP A 118 18.04 18.38 -10.62
N MET A 119 17.30 17.31 -10.87
CA MET A 119 17.72 16.20 -11.72
C MET A 119 16.57 15.65 -12.58
N PRO A 120 15.89 16.49 -13.39
CA PRO A 120 14.67 16.10 -14.10
C PRO A 120 14.88 14.91 -15.05
N ALA A 121 16.11 14.71 -15.54
CA ALA A 121 16.47 13.55 -16.36
C ALA A 121 16.19 12.21 -15.65
N LEU A 122 16.34 12.12 -14.32
CA LEU A 122 16.06 10.89 -13.56
C LEU A 122 14.59 10.47 -13.66
N ILE A 123 13.67 11.42 -13.80
CA ILE A 123 12.24 11.13 -13.92
C ILE A 123 11.93 10.45 -15.25
N GLY A 124 12.66 10.81 -16.32
CA GLY A 124 12.55 10.17 -17.63
C GLY A 124 13.03 8.72 -17.65
N PHE A 125 13.93 8.32 -16.74
CA PHE A 125 14.39 6.93 -16.60
C PHE A 125 13.43 6.05 -15.79
N GLY A 126 12.42 6.64 -15.14
CA GLY A 126 11.42 5.93 -14.35
C GLY A 126 11.18 6.62 -13.02
N ARG A 127 10.08 7.36 -12.95
CA ARG A 127 9.60 8.04 -11.73
C ARG A 127 9.45 7.07 -10.56
N GLU A 128 9.05 5.83 -10.85
CA GLU A 128 8.84 4.75 -9.90
C GLU A 128 10.12 4.44 -9.12
N TRP A 129 11.28 4.45 -9.78
CA TRP A 129 12.55 4.17 -9.14
C TRP A 129 13.02 5.29 -8.21
N VAL A 130 12.77 6.55 -8.59
CA VAL A 130 13.07 7.71 -7.75
C VAL A 130 12.19 7.69 -6.49
N ALA A 131 10.89 7.43 -6.66
CA ALA A 131 9.94 7.30 -5.56
C ALA A 131 10.33 6.15 -4.61
N LEU A 132 10.67 4.99 -5.17
CA LEU A 132 11.13 3.82 -4.41
C LEU A 132 12.41 4.13 -3.62
N GLY A 133 13.39 4.78 -4.26
CA GLY A 133 14.63 5.18 -3.60
C GLY A 133 14.40 6.13 -2.42
N GLY A 134 13.55 7.14 -2.60
CA GLY A 134 13.16 8.06 -1.54
C GLY A 134 12.46 7.38 -0.36
N GLY A 135 11.50 6.51 -0.66
CA GLY A 135 10.79 5.73 0.36
C GLY A 135 11.74 4.81 1.14
N LEU A 136 12.62 4.08 0.45
CA LEU A 136 13.61 3.21 1.09
C LEU A 136 14.59 3.99 1.97
N LEU A 137 15.01 5.18 1.56
CA LEU A 137 15.86 6.06 2.38
C LEU A 137 15.14 6.52 3.65
N ALA A 138 13.87 6.91 3.55
CA ALA A 138 13.08 7.28 4.72
C ALA A 138 12.95 6.11 5.70
N ILE A 139 12.68 4.89 5.21
CA ILE A 139 12.62 3.70 6.06
C ILE A 139 13.98 3.38 6.67
N ALA A 140 15.07 3.51 5.92
CA ALA A 140 16.41 3.29 6.44
C ALA A 140 16.68 4.26 7.61
N ALA A 141 16.22 5.51 7.53
CA ALA A 141 16.29 6.47 8.62
C ALA A 141 15.44 6.04 9.84
N VAL A 142 14.19 5.60 9.62
CA VAL A 142 13.31 5.08 10.68
C VAL A 142 13.96 3.89 11.40
N LEU A 143 14.47 2.93 10.64
CA LEU A 143 15.16 1.75 11.17
C LEU A 143 16.42 2.16 11.94
N ALA A 144 17.22 3.10 11.42
CA ALA A 144 18.41 3.61 12.09
C ALA A 144 18.08 4.24 13.45
N LEU A 145 17.02 5.05 13.51
CA LEU A 145 16.53 5.65 14.76
C LEU A 145 16.03 4.60 15.76
N ALA A 146 15.37 3.54 15.28
CA ALA A 146 14.81 2.49 16.12
C ALA A 146 15.81 1.36 16.50
N ARG A 147 17.04 1.36 15.97
CA ARG A 147 18.03 0.29 16.23
C ARG A 147 18.33 0.12 17.73
N ARG A 148 18.47 1.22 18.48
CA ARG A 148 18.84 1.17 19.91
C ARG A 148 17.74 0.62 20.81
N SER A 149 16.48 0.66 20.37
CA SER A 149 15.35 0.13 21.14
C SER A 149 15.05 -1.34 20.81
N GLY A 150 15.89 -2.01 20.01
CA GLY A 150 15.62 -3.37 19.54
C GLY A 150 14.38 -3.46 18.65
N PHE A 151 14.06 -2.38 17.93
CA PHE A 151 12.85 -2.26 17.10
C PHE A 151 11.56 -2.41 17.91
N ALA A 152 11.53 -1.81 19.10
CA ALA A 152 10.30 -1.72 19.90
C ALA A 152 9.18 -1.03 19.07
N PRO A 153 7.96 -1.61 19.01
CA PRO A 153 6.87 -1.12 18.15
C PRO A 153 6.59 0.38 18.30
N LEU A 154 6.49 0.86 19.54
CA LEU A 154 6.22 2.27 19.82
C LEU A 154 7.33 3.18 19.25
N VAL A 155 8.60 2.79 19.39
CA VAL A 155 9.73 3.58 18.90
C VAL A 155 9.77 3.60 17.38
N VAL A 156 9.44 2.50 16.71
CA VAL A 156 9.35 2.46 15.24
C VAL A 156 8.26 3.40 14.74
N ILE A 157 7.09 3.41 15.38
CA ILE A 157 5.99 4.32 15.02
C ILE A 157 6.39 5.78 15.23
N LEU A 158 6.96 6.13 16.40
CA LEU A 158 7.42 7.48 16.68
C LEU A 158 8.51 7.95 15.71
N ALA A 159 9.49 7.09 15.41
CA ALA A 159 10.53 7.37 14.42
C ALA A 159 9.95 7.56 13.01
N GLY A 160 8.96 6.75 12.64
CA GLY A 160 8.18 6.88 11.40
C GLY A 160 7.50 8.25 11.30
N MET A 161 6.78 8.66 12.35
CA MET A 161 6.12 9.96 12.39
C MET A 161 7.10 11.13 12.29
N VAL A 162 8.20 11.10 13.05
CA VAL A 162 9.23 12.17 13.00
C VAL A 162 9.84 12.26 11.61
N THR A 163 10.21 11.12 11.02
CA THR A 163 10.79 11.07 9.66
C THR A 163 9.79 11.54 8.62
N GLY A 164 8.53 11.11 8.74
CA GLY A 164 7.44 11.51 7.86
C GLY A 164 7.16 13.00 7.91
N LEU A 165 7.07 13.59 9.10
CA LEU A 165 6.86 15.04 9.28
C LEU A 165 8.04 15.85 8.73
N ALA A 166 9.28 15.42 8.98
CA ALA A 166 10.47 16.07 8.45
C ALA A 166 10.49 16.04 6.91
N CYS A 167 10.16 14.89 6.32
CA CYS A 167 10.05 14.77 4.86
C CYS A 167 8.91 15.63 4.32
N ALA A 168 7.72 15.59 4.92
CA ALA A 168 6.59 16.40 4.49
C ALA A 168 6.91 17.91 4.54
N ALA A 169 7.58 18.37 5.59
CA ALA A 169 8.05 19.76 5.69
C ALA A 169 9.05 20.11 4.58
N MET A 170 9.99 19.21 4.27
CA MET A 170 10.95 19.41 3.17
C MET A 170 10.25 19.47 1.81
N ALA A 171 9.30 18.57 1.54
CA ALA A 171 8.50 18.60 0.31
C ALA A 171 7.71 19.90 0.18
N ALA A 172 7.10 20.37 1.28
CA ALA A 172 6.37 21.63 1.32
C ALA A 172 7.27 22.84 1.06
N LEU A 173 8.49 22.87 1.62
CA LEU A 173 9.48 23.90 1.34
C LEU A 173 9.88 23.91 -0.14
N LEU A 174 10.19 22.76 -0.73
CA LEU A 174 10.52 22.64 -2.15
C LEU A 174 9.37 23.14 -3.04
N ALA A 175 8.14 22.77 -2.69
CA ALA A 175 6.93 23.21 -3.37
C ALA A 175 6.71 24.73 -3.28
N LEU A 176 7.01 25.34 -2.13
CA LEU A 176 6.87 26.78 -1.94
C LEU A 176 7.82 27.56 -2.85
N PHE A 177 9.06 27.11 -3.01
CA PHE A 177 10.05 27.76 -3.87
C PHE A 177 9.90 27.42 -5.36
N ASN A 178 9.30 26.27 -5.70
CA ASN A 178 9.25 25.74 -7.08
C ASN A 178 7.82 25.34 -7.50
N SER A 179 6.83 26.17 -7.16
CA SER A 179 5.40 25.85 -7.31
C SER A 179 4.98 25.46 -8.73
N HIS A 180 5.58 26.06 -9.76
CA HIS A 180 5.28 25.76 -11.16
C HIS A 180 5.67 24.33 -11.56
N TYR A 181 6.82 23.83 -11.09
CA TYR A 181 7.32 22.50 -11.43
C TYR A 181 6.66 21.39 -10.62
N LEU A 182 6.16 21.71 -9.41
CA LEU A 182 5.68 20.71 -8.45
C LEU A 182 4.16 20.57 -8.40
N ALA A 183 3.40 21.40 -9.14
CA ALA A 183 1.94 21.30 -9.20
C ALA A 183 1.44 19.92 -9.65
N GLY A 184 2.05 19.33 -10.68
CA GLY A 184 1.71 17.98 -11.14
C GLY A 184 2.10 16.88 -10.16
N LEU A 185 3.11 17.14 -9.32
CA LEU A 185 3.57 16.20 -8.30
C LEU A 185 2.60 16.11 -7.12
N PHE A 186 1.92 17.22 -6.77
CA PHE A 186 0.83 17.19 -5.80
C PHE A 186 -0.35 16.33 -6.27
N LEU A 187 -0.72 16.45 -7.54
CA LEU A 187 -1.81 15.66 -8.11
C LEU A 187 -1.47 14.16 -8.15
N TRP A 188 -0.22 13.82 -8.50
CA TRP A 188 0.25 12.43 -8.44
C TRP A 188 0.38 11.92 -6.99
N GLY A 189 0.85 12.77 -6.08
CA GLY A 189 1.03 12.44 -4.67
C GLY A 189 -0.26 12.02 -3.98
N ALA A 190 -1.42 12.52 -4.43
CA ALA A 190 -2.74 12.11 -3.97
C ALA A 190 -3.14 10.67 -4.38
N GLY A 191 -2.34 10.03 -5.24
CA GLY A 191 -2.59 8.69 -5.76
C GLY A 191 -3.47 8.71 -7.01
N SER A 192 -3.12 7.90 -8.02
CA SER A 192 -3.92 7.72 -9.22
C SER A 192 -3.86 6.28 -9.74
N LEU A 193 -5.05 5.70 -9.92
CA LEU A 193 -5.24 4.42 -10.58
C LEU A 193 -5.43 4.58 -12.10
N SER A 194 -5.37 5.81 -12.62
CA SER A 194 -5.48 6.03 -14.07
C SER A 194 -4.24 5.50 -14.76
N GLN A 195 -4.42 4.51 -15.64
CA GLN A 195 -3.35 3.90 -16.42
C GLN A 195 -3.62 4.11 -17.91
N GLN A 196 -2.54 4.24 -18.68
CA GLN A 196 -2.57 4.40 -20.14
C GLN A 196 -1.83 3.28 -20.87
N ASP A 197 -1.11 2.42 -20.14
CA ASP A 197 -0.37 1.29 -20.68
C ASP A 197 -0.19 0.18 -19.61
N TRP A 198 0.56 -0.86 -19.99
CA TRP A 198 0.90 -1.99 -19.12
C TRP A 198 2.22 -1.82 -18.34
N SER A 199 2.87 -0.64 -18.37
CA SER A 199 4.16 -0.40 -17.72
C SER A 199 4.08 -0.55 -16.19
N VAL A 200 3.08 0.07 -15.56
CA VAL A 200 2.87 -0.02 -14.10
C VAL A 200 2.44 -1.42 -13.67
N PRO A 201 1.45 -2.11 -14.30
CA PRO A 201 1.14 -3.49 -13.94
C PRO A 201 2.33 -4.43 -14.08
N SER A 202 3.10 -4.33 -15.17
CA SER A 202 4.28 -5.18 -15.38
C SER A 202 5.43 -4.87 -14.42
N PHE A 203 5.54 -3.63 -13.94
CA PHE A 203 6.44 -3.26 -12.85
C PHE A 203 5.98 -3.86 -11.52
N LEU A 204 4.69 -3.74 -11.18
CA LEU A 204 4.14 -4.15 -9.89
C LEU A 204 4.03 -5.67 -9.74
N ALA A 205 3.45 -6.36 -10.72
CA ALA A 205 3.08 -7.77 -10.62
C ALA A 205 4.22 -8.70 -10.13
N PRO A 206 5.42 -8.73 -10.75
CA PRO A 206 6.49 -9.62 -10.31
C PRO A 206 7.06 -9.23 -8.93
N ARG A 207 7.11 -7.93 -8.62
CA ARG A 207 7.66 -7.42 -7.35
C ARG A 207 6.72 -7.71 -6.18
N LEU A 208 5.42 -7.49 -6.38
CA LEU A 208 4.39 -7.81 -5.39
C LEU A 208 4.24 -9.33 -5.21
N ALA A 209 4.37 -10.12 -6.28
CA ALA A 209 4.38 -11.58 -6.17
C ALA A 209 5.56 -12.06 -5.33
N LEU A 210 6.77 -11.55 -5.58
CA LEU A 210 7.96 -11.89 -4.80
C LEU A 210 7.82 -11.49 -3.32
N ALA A 211 7.34 -10.27 -3.05
CA ALA A 211 7.13 -9.79 -1.69
C ALA A 211 5.98 -10.55 -0.98
N GLY A 212 4.94 -10.94 -1.70
CA GLY A 212 3.86 -11.79 -1.21
C GLY A 212 4.35 -13.20 -0.85
N LEU A 213 5.20 -13.80 -1.68
CA LEU A 213 5.86 -15.07 -1.36
C LEU A 213 6.73 -14.94 -0.10
N ALA A 214 7.50 -13.86 0.03
CA ALA A 214 8.27 -13.58 1.24
C ALA A 214 7.36 -13.44 2.49
N ALA A 215 6.19 -12.82 2.35
CA ALA A 215 5.20 -12.75 3.43
C ALA A 215 4.67 -14.13 3.82
N MET A 216 4.40 -15.01 2.84
CA MET A 216 3.95 -16.38 3.11
C MET A 216 4.99 -17.19 3.90
N LEU A 217 6.28 -17.01 3.61
CA LEU A 217 7.37 -17.64 4.37
C LEU A 217 7.42 -17.16 5.83
N LEU A 218 6.91 -15.96 6.11
CA LEU A 218 6.87 -15.38 7.45
C LEU A 218 5.63 -15.77 8.26
N LEU A 219 4.66 -16.51 7.69
CA LEU A 219 3.44 -16.93 8.40
C LEU A 219 3.73 -17.64 9.72
N ARG A 220 4.66 -18.61 9.71
CA ARG A 220 5.02 -19.35 10.94
C ARG A 220 5.65 -18.43 12.00
N PRO A 221 6.71 -17.65 11.71
CA PRO A 221 7.23 -16.67 12.66
C PRO A 221 6.19 -15.67 13.19
N LEU A 222 5.28 -15.21 12.33
CA LEU A 222 4.23 -14.26 12.70
C LEU A 222 3.18 -14.86 13.63
N THR A 223 2.80 -16.13 13.43
CA THR A 223 1.91 -16.83 14.38
C THR A 223 2.56 -16.98 15.76
N LEU A 224 3.86 -17.26 15.81
CA LEU A 224 4.62 -17.34 17.07
C LEU A 224 4.78 -15.97 17.73
N LEU A 225 4.87 -14.88 16.95
CA LEU A 225 4.84 -13.50 17.46
C LEU A 225 3.48 -13.11 18.06
N GLY A 226 2.41 -13.88 17.84
CA GLY A 226 1.12 -13.71 18.50
C GLY A 226 1.10 -14.25 19.94
N LEU A 227 2.05 -15.12 20.30
CA LEU A 227 2.21 -15.63 21.67
C LEU A 227 2.97 -14.60 22.53
N ASP A 228 3.02 -14.82 23.85
CA ASP A 228 3.85 -13.99 24.71
C ASP A 228 5.33 -14.03 24.31
N ASP A 229 6.01 -12.89 24.41
CA ASP A 229 7.40 -12.72 23.99
C ASP A 229 8.36 -13.73 24.68
N GLY A 230 8.00 -14.21 25.88
CA GLY A 230 8.73 -15.25 26.60
C GLY A 230 8.57 -16.65 25.99
N ALA A 231 7.36 -17.01 25.56
CA ALA A 231 7.08 -18.30 24.91
C ALA A 231 7.67 -18.37 23.50
N ALA A 232 7.69 -17.24 22.77
CA ALA A 232 8.33 -17.18 21.46
C ALA A 232 9.87 -17.32 21.54
N ARG A 233 10.50 -16.77 22.59
CA ARG A 233 11.95 -16.90 22.81
C ARG A 233 12.37 -18.32 23.22
N SER A 234 11.57 -19.01 24.03
CA SER A 234 11.87 -20.39 24.44
C SER A 234 11.81 -21.39 23.28
N LEU A 235 11.10 -21.04 22.20
CA LEU A 235 11.05 -21.78 20.95
C LEU A 235 12.22 -21.46 19.99
N GLY A 236 13.22 -20.69 20.43
CA GLY A 236 14.43 -20.37 19.67
C GLY A 236 14.26 -19.26 18.63
N LEU A 237 13.13 -18.54 18.65
CA LEU A 237 12.84 -17.52 17.65
C LEU A 237 13.44 -16.17 18.05
N SER A 238 14.28 -15.61 17.19
CA SER A 238 14.79 -14.25 17.36
C SER A 238 13.69 -13.24 17.02
N LEU A 239 12.97 -12.74 18.03
CA LEU A 239 11.88 -11.76 17.88
C LEU A 239 12.30 -10.58 17.01
N ALA A 240 13.51 -10.04 17.22
CA ALA A 240 14.00 -8.88 16.48
C ALA A 240 14.16 -9.16 14.97
N ALA A 241 14.69 -10.34 14.60
CA ALA A 241 14.87 -10.68 13.19
C ALA A 241 13.53 -10.96 12.49
N ALA A 242 12.60 -11.63 13.16
CA ALA A 242 11.26 -11.86 12.62
C ALA A 242 10.49 -10.55 12.42
N ARG A 243 10.55 -9.63 13.40
CA ARG A 243 9.97 -8.29 13.29
C ARG A 243 10.63 -7.51 12.15
N LEU A 244 11.96 -7.53 12.03
CA LEU A 244 12.69 -6.83 10.99
C LEU A 244 12.37 -7.38 9.59
N ALA A 245 12.33 -8.70 9.43
CA ALA A 245 12.00 -9.34 8.15
C ALA A 245 10.57 -8.99 7.71
N ALA A 246 9.61 -9.09 8.62
CA ALA A 246 8.22 -8.79 8.30
C ALA A 246 7.99 -7.29 8.08
N LEU A 247 8.69 -6.42 8.82
CA LEU A 247 8.72 -4.98 8.57
C LEU A 247 9.30 -4.68 7.18
N ALA A 248 10.40 -5.32 6.79
CA ALA A 248 11.01 -5.15 5.48
C ALA A 248 10.06 -5.57 4.34
N VAL A 249 9.31 -6.66 4.51
CA VAL A 249 8.31 -7.10 3.51
C VAL A 249 7.15 -6.11 3.42
N ALA A 250 6.58 -5.68 4.55
CA ALA A 250 5.49 -4.69 4.57
C ALA A 250 5.91 -3.36 3.93
N VAL A 251 7.14 -2.92 4.25
CA VAL A 251 7.80 -1.78 3.63
C VAL A 251 7.91 -1.96 2.12
N ALA A 252 8.44 -3.09 1.65
CA ALA A 252 8.67 -3.32 0.23
C ALA A 252 7.37 -3.29 -0.57
N LEU A 253 6.33 -3.98 -0.08
CA LEU A 253 4.99 -3.96 -0.68
C LEU A 253 4.47 -2.53 -0.82
N THR A 254 4.55 -1.76 0.26
CA THR A 254 4.07 -0.38 0.28
C THR A 254 4.88 0.50 -0.66
N ALA A 255 6.21 0.39 -0.63
CA ALA A 255 7.09 1.20 -1.45
C ALA A 255 6.91 0.91 -2.95
N PHE A 256 6.69 -0.34 -3.35
CA PHE A 256 6.36 -0.68 -4.73
C PHE A 256 5.03 -0.08 -5.17
N VAL A 257 3.98 -0.17 -4.33
CA VAL A 257 2.68 0.43 -4.65
C VAL A 257 2.79 1.95 -4.75
N VAL A 258 3.38 2.61 -3.76
CA VAL A 258 3.56 4.08 -3.75
C VAL A 258 4.38 4.55 -4.94
N ALA A 259 5.40 3.80 -5.34
CA ALA A 259 6.19 4.09 -6.53
C ALA A 259 5.37 4.06 -7.82
N GLY A 260 4.48 3.06 -7.98
CA GLY A 260 3.71 2.87 -9.21
C GLY A 260 2.46 3.76 -9.32
N VAL A 261 1.72 3.93 -8.23
CA VAL A 261 0.40 4.59 -8.25
C VAL A 261 0.29 5.81 -7.33
N GLY A 262 1.35 6.19 -6.63
CA GLY A 262 1.30 7.25 -5.63
C GLY A 262 0.65 6.78 -4.32
N SER A 263 0.28 7.72 -3.46
CA SER A 263 -0.28 7.39 -2.15
C SER A 263 -1.73 6.97 -2.24
N ILE A 264 -2.05 5.79 -1.72
CA ILE A 264 -3.43 5.36 -1.52
C ILE A 264 -3.62 5.03 -0.04
N GLY A 265 -4.30 5.93 0.66
CA GLY A 265 -4.55 5.83 2.10
C GLY A 265 -5.62 4.80 2.46
N PHE A 266 -5.74 4.52 3.76
CA PHE A 266 -6.79 3.72 4.41
C PHE A 266 -6.89 2.23 4.04
N ILE A 267 -6.40 1.77 2.88
CA ILE A 267 -6.48 0.36 2.49
C ILE A 267 -5.78 -0.55 3.51
N GLY A 268 -4.54 -0.21 3.87
CA GLY A 268 -3.78 -0.98 4.87
C GLY A 268 -4.29 -0.86 6.31
N LEU A 269 -5.25 0.03 6.59
CA LEU A 269 -5.90 0.12 7.89
C LEU A 269 -7.21 -0.67 7.92
N ALA A 270 -8.04 -0.50 6.88
CA ALA A 270 -9.36 -1.11 6.79
C ALA A 270 -9.29 -2.60 6.43
N ALA A 271 -8.51 -2.98 5.41
CA ALA A 271 -8.53 -4.33 4.87
C ALA A 271 -8.17 -5.45 5.87
N PRO A 272 -7.20 -5.31 6.79
CA PRO A 272 -6.86 -6.37 7.74
C PRO A 272 -7.91 -6.61 8.83
N VAL A 273 -8.76 -5.60 9.07
CA VAL A 273 -9.79 -5.62 10.13
C VAL A 273 -11.14 -6.14 9.58
N LEU A 274 -11.28 -6.19 8.26
CA LEU A 274 -12.42 -6.76 7.54
C LEU A 274 -12.35 -8.28 7.46
#